data_AF-A0A0L0HHN6-F1
#
_entry.id   AF-A0A0L0HHN6-F1
#
_cell.length_a   1.000
_cell.length_b   1.000
_cell.length_c   1.000
_cell.angle_alpha   90.00
_cell.angle_beta   90.00
_cell.angle_gamma   90.00
#
_symmetry.space_group_name_H-M   'P 1'
#
loop_
_entity.id
_entity.type
_entity.pdbx_description
1 polymer ?
#
loop_
_entity_poly.entity_id
_entity_poly.type
_entity_poly.pdbx_seq_one_letter_code
_entity_poly.pdbx_strand_id
1 'polypeptide(L)'
;MDVAENIPRKRARTEEETEERRGTPQNGETRSDSSAANKDTTHVRTSQNLSVYPNSVSRLEPSIFGKKPEEDIVLTVSNFIWRNISGGKSGAHLEIEGKLGLIIDKETGDRIRLPVSSETVIINNGQFRFDSNMTMAQHAHFNRILNAVVQRPGSRTRYVHTKEVDHYYQQGSQKIRVSADQKSGQVKEVLTKQRIADLEVHLPNSHLDFRISISLEIPAQRPPKDSHSKFRRQKDRLSYSHEAFRVDLTQVRQYNDRDMEIDVSHEVEVEFIRATELLVEKEKRQKQQQNNFADYVDIFLNNLRYLSRKAIPHNVG
;
A
#
# COMPACT_ATOMS: atom_id res chain seq x y z
N MET A 1 -23.42 7.75 -19.69
CA MET A 1 -22.76 8.90 -20.35
C MET A 1 -21.29 8.67 -20.17
N ASP A 2 -20.69 7.99 -21.13
CA ASP A 2 -19.44 7.26 -20.93
C ASP A 2 -18.31 8.04 -21.58
N VAL A 3 -17.32 8.44 -20.78
CA VAL A 3 -16.26 9.39 -21.20
C VAL A 3 -14.90 8.90 -20.68
N ALA A 4 -14.43 7.74 -21.16
CA ALA A 4 -13.15 7.17 -20.74
C ALA A 4 -12.48 6.16 -21.72
N GLU A 5 -12.61 6.29 -23.05
CA GLU A 5 -11.80 5.49 -23.99
C GLU A 5 -11.12 6.35 -25.08
N ASN A 6 -9.90 6.82 -24.82
CA ASN A 6 -8.92 7.10 -25.89
C ASN A 6 -7.46 7.21 -25.37
N ILE A 7 -6.67 6.14 -25.47
CA ILE A 7 -5.19 6.18 -25.38
C ILE A 7 -4.59 5.23 -26.42
N PRO A 8 -3.74 5.68 -27.36
CA PRO A 8 -3.18 4.84 -28.41
C PRO A 8 -2.03 3.95 -27.89
N ARG A 9 -2.07 2.66 -28.24
CA ARG A 9 -1.00 1.68 -27.93
C ARG A 9 0.24 1.95 -28.79
N LYS A 10 1.43 2.04 -28.18
CA LYS A 10 2.71 1.83 -28.87
C LYS A 10 3.22 0.40 -28.64
N ARG A 11 3.85 -0.18 -29.67
CA ARG A 11 4.40 -1.54 -29.65
C ARG A 11 5.71 -1.58 -28.85
N ALA A 12 5.90 -2.63 -28.06
CA ALA A 12 7.24 -2.99 -27.56
C ALA A 12 8.08 -3.61 -28.68
N ARG A 13 9.40 -3.48 -28.59
CA ARG A 13 10.37 -4.33 -29.29
C ARG A 13 10.93 -5.34 -28.29
N THR A 14 11.20 -6.55 -28.78
CA THR A 14 12.00 -7.56 -28.10
C THR A 14 13.45 -7.42 -28.59
N GLU A 15 14.40 -7.47 -27.67
CA GLU A 15 15.83 -7.67 -27.96
C GLU A 15 16.34 -8.74 -26.98
N GLU A 16 17.25 -9.59 -27.44
CA GLU A 16 17.64 -10.89 -26.86
C GLU A 16 19.13 -11.12 -27.14
N GLU A 17 19.76 -12.10 -26.48
CA GLU A 17 21.20 -12.43 -26.55
C GLU A 17 22.15 -11.37 -25.93
N THR A 18 23.37 -11.68 -25.45
CA THR A 18 24.09 -12.97 -25.33
C THR A 18 24.90 -13.01 -24.01
N GLU A 19 25.23 -14.22 -23.51
CA GLU A 19 26.35 -14.41 -22.58
C GLU A 19 27.69 -14.47 -23.34
N GLU A 20 28.80 -13.99 -22.75
CA GLU A 20 30.12 -14.55 -23.06
C GLU A 20 31.02 -14.64 -21.81
N ARG A 21 31.98 -15.57 -21.83
CA ARG A 21 32.77 -15.99 -20.64
C ARG A 21 34.28 -15.88 -20.90
N ARG A 22 35.03 -15.45 -19.87
CA ARG A 22 36.31 -16.01 -19.34
C ARG A 22 37.24 -14.91 -18.78
N GLY A 23 38.18 -15.29 -17.90
CA GLY A 23 39.44 -14.54 -17.75
C GLY A 23 39.95 -14.22 -16.34
N THR A 24 40.11 -15.20 -15.44
CA THR A 24 41.06 -15.06 -14.32
C THR A 24 42.50 -15.27 -14.79
N PRO A 25 43.47 -14.56 -14.20
CA PRO A 25 44.60 -15.23 -13.56
C PRO A 25 44.86 -14.73 -12.12
N GLN A 26 45.78 -15.40 -11.43
CA GLN A 26 46.12 -15.18 -10.01
C GLN A 26 47.51 -14.56 -9.81
N ASN A 27 47.67 -13.94 -8.63
CA ASN A 27 48.86 -13.86 -7.77
C ASN A 27 50.19 -13.27 -8.30
N GLY A 28 50.78 -12.42 -7.47
CA GLY A 28 52.19 -12.06 -7.45
C GLY A 28 52.55 -11.42 -6.10
N GLU A 29 53.11 -12.19 -5.17
CA GLU A 29 53.59 -11.67 -3.89
C GLU A 29 55.01 -11.10 -4.02
N THR A 30 55.35 -10.04 -3.27
CA THR A 30 56.71 -9.87 -2.74
C THR A 30 56.73 -8.96 -1.50
N ARG A 31 57.66 -9.25 -0.58
CA ARG A 31 58.05 -8.45 0.60
C ARG A 31 59.44 -7.84 0.32
N SER A 32 59.98 -6.84 1.04
CA SER A 32 59.46 -5.91 2.07
C SER A 32 60.12 -4.51 1.83
N ASP A 33 60.91 -3.78 2.63
CA ASP A 33 61.33 -3.80 4.04
C ASP A 33 61.97 -2.43 4.44
N SER A 34 62.27 -2.21 5.74
CA SER A 34 63.09 -1.14 6.35
C SER A 34 62.80 0.34 5.97
N SER A 35 62.32 1.24 6.84
CA SER A 35 62.80 1.71 8.15
C SER A 35 64.03 2.65 8.14
N ALA A 36 63.80 3.96 8.33
CA ALA A 36 64.74 4.92 8.93
C ALA A 36 63.97 6.19 9.36
N ALA A 37 64.53 7.00 10.26
CA ALA A 37 63.85 8.17 10.82
C ALA A 37 64.74 9.43 10.84
N ASN A 38 64.09 10.60 10.97
CA ASN A 38 64.28 11.60 12.05
C ASN A 38 64.39 13.07 11.57
N LYS A 39 64.09 14.00 12.50
CA LYS A 39 64.36 15.44 12.54
C LYS A 39 63.41 16.43 11.85
N ASP A 40 62.36 16.81 12.59
CA ASP A 40 62.19 18.10 13.30
C ASP A 40 62.29 19.49 12.58
N THR A 41 61.60 20.45 13.19
CA THR A 41 61.61 21.93 13.06
C THR A 41 61.53 22.61 11.67
N THR A 42 60.38 23.25 11.38
CA THR A 42 60.19 24.71 11.59
C THR A 42 58.77 25.18 11.19
N HIS A 43 58.29 26.28 11.81
CA HIS A 43 57.04 26.93 11.40
C HIS A 43 57.23 27.84 10.18
N VAL A 44 56.47 27.60 9.11
CA VAL A 44 56.15 28.61 8.10
C VAL A 44 54.64 28.81 8.05
N ARG A 45 54.17 30.02 8.37
CA ARG A 45 52.77 30.42 8.22
C ARG A 45 52.50 30.80 6.77
N THR A 46 52.19 29.83 5.92
CA THR A 46 51.64 30.11 4.57
C THR A 46 50.12 30.15 4.65
N SER A 47 49.57 31.33 4.94
CA SER A 47 48.15 31.62 4.73
C SER A 47 47.80 31.51 3.23
N GLN A 48 46.50 31.41 2.94
CA GLN A 48 45.91 31.36 1.59
C GLN A 48 46.07 30.02 0.84
N ASN A 49 45.07 29.14 1.04
CA ASN A 49 44.26 28.64 -0.08
C ASN A 49 42.93 28.07 0.42
N LEU A 50 42.08 28.95 0.97
CA LEU A 50 40.65 28.67 1.10
C LEU A 50 40.02 28.69 -0.30
N SER A 51 40.00 27.53 -0.94
CA SER A 51 39.27 27.32 -2.18
C SER A 51 37.77 27.47 -1.90
N VAL A 52 37.19 28.58 -2.37
CA VAL A 52 35.77 28.90 -2.21
C VAL A 52 34.96 27.99 -3.14
N TYR A 53 34.63 26.80 -2.66
CA TYR A 53 33.66 25.92 -3.30
C TYR A 53 32.24 26.44 -3.03
N PRO A 54 31.47 26.83 -4.08
CA PRO A 54 30.12 27.33 -3.88
C PRO A 54 29.14 26.18 -3.55
N ASN A 55 28.25 26.43 -2.60
CA ASN A 55 27.00 25.70 -2.37
C ASN A 55 27.10 24.19 -2.08
N SER A 56 28.12 23.73 -1.35
CA SER A 56 27.96 22.51 -0.54
C SER A 56 27.03 22.80 0.65
N VAL A 57 25.72 22.68 0.45
CA VAL A 57 24.76 22.71 1.56
C VAL A 57 25.12 21.56 2.51
N SER A 58 25.57 21.89 3.72
CA SER A 58 25.93 20.91 4.74
C SER A 58 24.70 20.06 5.07
N ARG A 59 24.76 18.77 4.74
CA ARG A 59 23.72 17.82 5.14
C ARG A 59 23.72 17.74 6.66
N LEU A 60 22.63 18.17 7.29
CA LEU A 60 22.44 18.03 8.72
C LEU A 60 22.48 16.55 9.10
N GLU A 61 23.14 16.23 10.20
CA GLU A 61 23.09 14.89 10.78
C GLU A 61 21.65 14.59 11.27
N PRO A 62 21.16 13.36 11.12
CA PRO A 62 19.75 13.04 11.43
C PRO A 62 19.44 13.06 12.94
N SER A 63 20.46 13.01 13.79
CA SER A 63 20.44 13.38 15.21
C SER A 63 21.88 13.42 15.75
N ILE A 64 22.06 13.87 17.00
CA ILE A 64 23.33 13.77 17.74
C ILE A 64 23.87 12.34 17.91
N PHE A 65 23.09 11.31 17.57
CA PHE A 65 23.48 9.90 17.58
C PHE A 65 23.80 9.36 16.18
N GLY A 66 23.85 10.21 15.16
CA GLY A 66 24.07 9.83 13.76
C GLY A 66 22.92 9.02 13.13
N LYS A 67 21.75 8.93 13.80
CA LYS A 67 20.61 8.10 13.38
C LYS A 67 19.29 8.86 13.49
N LYS A 68 18.39 8.71 12.51
CA LYS A 68 16.98 9.14 12.65
C LYS A 68 16.26 8.10 13.53
N PRO A 69 15.47 8.50 14.55
CA PRO A 69 14.53 7.58 15.20
C PRO A 69 13.41 7.16 14.22
N GLU A 70 12.87 5.97 14.40
CA GLU A 70 11.61 5.59 13.74
C GLU A 70 10.45 6.45 14.29
N GLU A 71 9.43 6.69 13.47
CA GLU A 71 8.27 7.49 13.86
C GLU A 71 7.25 6.63 14.61
N ASP A 72 6.71 7.11 15.75
CA ASP A 72 5.81 6.35 16.62
C ASP A 72 4.59 5.75 15.91
N ILE A 73 4.08 6.43 14.87
CA ILE A 73 3.01 5.94 13.99
C ILE A 73 3.46 4.74 13.15
N VAL A 74 4.66 4.77 12.56
CA VAL A 74 5.25 3.64 11.81
C VAL A 74 5.51 2.47 12.75
N LEU A 75 6.05 2.73 13.95
CA LEU A 75 6.24 1.72 14.99
C LEU A 75 4.91 1.10 15.44
N THR A 76 3.88 1.91 15.67
CA THR A 76 2.57 1.43 16.14
C THR A 76 1.87 0.58 15.09
N VAL A 77 1.84 1.04 13.83
CA VAL A 77 1.26 0.28 12.71
C VAL A 77 2.08 -0.97 12.41
N SER A 78 3.42 -0.89 12.48
CA SER A 78 4.30 -2.07 12.33
C SER A 78 4.01 -3.10 13.41
N ASN A 79 3.86 -2.69 14.67
CA ASN A 79 3.54 -3.59 15.78
C ASN A 79 2.11 -4.15 15.67
N PHE A 80 1.14 -3.39 15.17
CA PHE A 80 -0.21 -3.88 14.86
C PHE A 80 -0.19 -4.97 13.77
N ILE A 81 0.46 -4.70 12.63
CA ILE A 81 0.58 -5.68 11.54
C ILE A 81 1.34 -6.91 12.03
N TRP A 82 2.49 -6.72 12.66
CA TRP A 82 3.31 -7.79 13.24
C TRP A 82 2.54 -8.76 14.13
N ARG A 83 1.69 -8.24 15.03
CA ARG A 83 0.93 -9.06 16.00
C ARG A 83 -0.17 -9.89 15.31
N ASN A 84 -0.75 -9.37 14.23
CA ASN A 84 -1.91 -9.97 13.57
C ASN A 84 -1.56 -10.83 12.34
N ILE A 85 -0.42 -10.64 11.69
CA ILE A 85 0.03 -11.53 10.61
C ILE A 85 0.60 -12.85 11.17
N SER A 86 0.24 -13.96 10.54
CA SER A 86 0.75 -15.30 10.86
C SER A 86 0.86 -16.15 9.60
N GLY A 87 1.74 -17.16 9.62
CA GLY A 87 1.75 -18.23 8.62
C GLY A 87 0.58 -19.19 8.88
N GLY A 88 -0.64 -18.73 8.61
CA GLY A 88 -1.88 -19.38 9.09
C GLY A 88 -2.76 -19.93 7.97
N LYS A 89 -3.01 -21.25 8.01
CA LYS A 89 -3.82 -22.08 7.09
C LYS A 89 -3.20 -22.25 5.68
N SER A 90 -2.96 -23.51 5.30
CA SER A 90 -2.51 -23.86 3.95
C SER A 90 -3.55 -23.41 2.91
N GLY A 91 -3.08 -22.77 1.83
CA GLY A 91 -3.92 -22.24 0.77
C GLY A 91 -4.66 -20.92 1.09
N ALA A 92 -4.58 -20.38 2.31
CA ALA A 92 -5.16 -19.08 2.62
C ALA A 92 -4.24 -17.94 2.14
N HIS A 93 -4.82 -16.94 1.48
CA HIS A 93 -4.12 -15.72 1.10
C HIS A 93 -4.17 -14.71 2.26
N LEU A 94 -3.03 -14.10 2.59
CA LEU A 94 -2.96 -13.00 3.53
C LEU A 94 -3.23 -11.69 2.79
N GLU A 95 -4.20 -10.92 3.26
CA GLU A 95 -4.54 -9.61 2.73
C GLU A 95 -4.26 -8.54 3.79
N ILE A 96 -3.59 -7.45 3.38
CA ILE A 96 -3.39 -6.25 4.19
C ILE A 96 -3.78 -5.07 3.30
N GLU A 97 -4.91 -4.46 3.63
CA GLU A 97 -5.58 -3.41 2.85
C GLU A 97 -5.74 -2.15 3.72
N GLY A 98 -5.52 -0.98 3.15
CA GLY A 98 -5.67 0.33 3.77
C GLY A 98 -6.70 1.13 2.98
N LYS A 99 -7.88 1.36 3.56
CA LYS A 99 -8.99 2.03 2.87
C LYS A 99 -9.07 3.48 3.31
N LEU A 100 -9.22 4.39 2.36
CA LEU A 100 -9.55 5.78 2.65
C LEU A 100 -11.06 5.92 2.87
N GLY A 101 -11.46 6.91 3.67
CA GLY A 101 -12.84 7.09 4.06
C GLY A 101 -13.00 8.10 5.18
N LEU A 102 -14.03 7.96 6.00
CA LEU A 102 -14.28 8.80 7.18
C LEU A 102 -14.46 7.93 8.42
N ILE A 103 -13.87 8.36 9.53
CA ILE A 103 -14.21 7.79 10.85
C ILE A 103 -15.41 8.57 11.36
N ILE A 104 -16.56 7.90 11.44
CA ILE A 104 -17.86 8.47 11.78
C ILE A 104 -18.24 8.13 13.21
N ASP A 105 -18.55 9.15 13.98
CA ASP A 105 -19.11 9.06 15.33
C ASP A 105 -20.55 8.49 15.27
N LYS A 106 -20.89 7.53 16.14
CA LYS A 106 -22.22 6.86 16.07
C LYS A 106 -23.34 7.62 16.76
N GLU A 107 -23.04 8.59 17.62
CA GLU A 107 -24.04 9.39 18.34
C GLU A 107 -24.47 10.58 17.48
N THR A 108 -23.51 11.26 16.87
CA THR A 108 -23.73 12.46 16.04
C THR A 108 -23.91 12.16 14.55
N GLY A 109 -23.36 11.06 14.04
CA GLY A 109 -23.31 10.75 12.60
C GLY A 109 -22.27 11.56 11.81
N ASP A 110 -21.58 12.50 12.46
CA ASP A 110 -20.50 13.32 11.90
C ASP A 110 -19.18 12.54 11.79
N ARG A 111 -18.23 13.06 11.01
CA ARG A 111 -16.82 12.69 11.18
C ARG A 111 -16.35 13.07 12.59
N ILE A 112 -15.64 12.16 13.27
CA ILE A 112 -15.12 12.37 14.62
C ILE A 112 -14.31 13.66 14.74
N ARG A 113 -14.40 14.30 15.91
CA ARG A 113 -13.62 15.49 16.28
C ARG A 113 -12.92 15.23 17.61
N LEU A 114 -11.68 14.76 17.53
CA LEU A 114 -10.84 14.48 18.70
C LEU A 114 -9.96 15.69 19.07
N PRO A 115 -9.57 15.87 20.34
CA PRO A 115 -8.69 16.96 20.78
C PRO A 115 -7.21 16.69 20.42
N VAL A 116 -6.94 16.45 19.13
CA VAL A 116 -5.60 16.15 18.57
C VAL A 116 -5.36 16.96 17.30
N SER A 117 -4.11 17.39 17.09
CA SER A 117 -3.71 18.27 15.97
C SER A 117 -2.89 17.54 14.89
N SER A 118 -2.76 16.21 14.97
CA SER A 118 -1.88 15.39 14.12
C SER A 118 -2.51 14.05 13.73
N GLU A 119 -1.88 13.36 12.77
CA GLU A 119 -2.11 11.94 12.49
C GLU A 119 -2.08 11.13 13.80
N THR A 120 -3.16 10.39 14.08
CA THR A 120 -3.37 9.72 15.38
C THR A 120 -4.01 8.36 15.17
N VAL A 121 -3.36 7.29 15.67
CA VAL A 121 -3.99 5.96 15.78
C VAL A 121 -5.06 6.01 16.87
N ILE A 122 -6.26 5.52 16.59
CA ILE A 122 -7.35 5.49 17.57
C ILE A 122 -7.78 4.06 17.88
N ILE A 123 -8.27 3.84 19.11
CA ILE A 123 -8.72 2.52 19.57
C ILE A 123 -10.24 2.47 19.51
N ASN A 124 -10.79 1.52 18.74
CA ASN A 124 -12.24 1.38 18.61
C ASN A 124 -12.85 0.72 19.86
N ASN A 125 -13.34 1.57 20.76
CA ASN A 125 -14.11 1.21 21.96
C ASN A 125 -15.61 0.98 21.69
N GLY A 126 -16.03 1.00 20.42
CA GLY A 126 -17.42 0.88 19.99
C GLY A 126 -18.13 2.21 19.70
N GLN A 127 -17.57 3.38 20.04
CA GLN A 127 -18.23 4.69 19.84
C GLN A 127 -18.29 5.14 18.37
N PHE A 128 -17.38 4.68 17.51
CA PHE A 128 -17.32 5.08 16.10
C PHE A 128 -17.42 3.90 15.13
N ARG A 129 -17.73 4.22 13.87
CA ARG A 129 -17.68 3.33 12.71
C ARG A 129 -16.70 3.92 11.69
N PHE A 130 -16.18 3.09 10.78
CA PHE A 130 -15.51 3.58 9.57
C PHE A 130 -16.48 3.51 8.40
N ASP A 131 -16.49 4.54 7.57
CA ASP A 131 -17.21 4.62 6.31
C ASP A 131 -16.20 4.68 5.18
N SER A 132 -16.14 3.65 4.32
CA SER A 132 -15.18 3.56 3.20
C SER A 132 -15.67 4.25 1.93
N ASN A 133 -16.86 4.86 1.95
CA ASN A 133 -17.44 5.54 0.81
C ASN A 133 -16.86 6.96 0.62
N MET A 134 -16.89 7.46 -0.61
CA MET A 134 -16.57 8.85 -0.94
C MET A 134 -17.44 9.36 -2.09
N THR A 135 -17.41 10.67 -2.37
CA THR A 135 -18.18 11.20 -3.49
C THR A 135 -17.60 10.74 -4.84
N MET A 136 -18.46 10.66 -5.86
CA MET A 136 -18.03 10.47 -7.25
C MET A 136 -17.00 11.53 -7.67
N ALA A 137 -17.10 12.76 -7.15
CA ALA A 137 -16.12 13.83 -7.40
C ALA A 137 -14.75 13.53 -6.79
N GLN A 138 -14.69 12.96 -5.57
CA GLN A 138 -13.45 12.50 -4.94
C GLN A 138 -12.84 11.32 -5.70
N HIS A 139 -13.63 10.30 -6.06
CA HIS A 139 -13.17 9.15 -6.84
C HIS A 139 -12.64 9.56 -8.23
N ALA A 140 -13.36 10.42 -8.95
CA ALA A 140 -12.92 11.00 -10.22
C ALA A 140 -11.72 11.96 -10.08
N HIS A 141 -11.46 12.52 -8.89
CA HIS A 141 -10.21 13.23 -8.61
C HIS A 141 -9.04 12.24 -8.48
N PHE A 142 -9.20 11.20 -7.66
CA PHE A 142 -8.19 10.14 -7.51
C PHE A 142 -7.84 9.48 -8.84
N ASN A 143 -8.85 9.21 -9.68
CA ASN A 143 -8.64 8.61 -11.00
C ASN A 143 -7.76 9.49 -11.91
N ARG A 144 -7.96 10.81 -11.89
CA ARG A 144 -7.15 11.76 -12.66
C ARG A 144 -5.71 11.82 -12.17
N ILE A 145 -5.47 11.91 -10.86
CA ILE A 145 -4.10 12.02 -10.34
C ILE A 145 -3.29 10.72 -10.51
N LEU A 146 -3.94 9.56 -10.44
CA LEU A 146 -3.29 8.26 -10.64
C LEU A 146 -3.00 7.98 -12.13
N ASN A 147 -3.90 8.32 -13.05
CA ASN A 147 -3.59 8.35 -14.49
C ASN A 147 -2.41 9.28 -14.81
N ALA A 148 -2.34 10.45 -14.16
CA ALA A 148 -1.22 11.37 -14.28
C ALA A 148 0.09 10.88 -13.61
N VAL A 149 0.08 9.75 -12.87
CA VAL A 149 1.29 9.03 -12.44
C VAL A 149 1.70 8.00 -13.50
N VAL A 150 0.74 7.26 -14.07
CA VAL A 150 0.99 6.27 -15.15
C VAL A 150 1.55 6.96 -16.40
N GLN A 151 1.08 8.16 -16.74
CA GLN A 151 1.49 8.90 -17.94
C GLN A 151 2.87 9.60 -17.82
N ARG A 152 3.56 9.52 -16.68
CA ARG A 152 4.88 10.18 -16.51
C ARG A 152 5.96 9.48 -17.34
N PRO A 153 6.88 10.22 -18.00
CA PRO A 153 8.08 9.63 -18.59
C PRO A 153 8.84 8.78 -17.57
N GLY A 154 9.16 7.53 -17.94
CA GLY A 154 9.85 6.58 -17.05
C GLY A 154 9.01 6.00 -15.90
N SER A 155 7.69 6.21 -15.88
CA SER A 155 6.82 5.63 -14.85
C SER A 155 6.86 4.10 -14.85
N ARG A 156 6.97 3.51 -13.66
CA ARG A 156 6.89 2.06 -13.43
C ARG A 156 5.47 1.60 -13.04
N THR A 157 4.53 2.53 -12.88
CA THR A 157 3.17 2.23 -12.41
C THR A 157 2.38 1.48 -13.49
N ARG A 158 1.97 0.25 -13.19
CA ARG A 158 1.13 -0.57 -14.07
C ARG A 158 -0.35 -0.27 -13.84
N TYR A 159 -1.09 -0.05 -14.92
CA TYR A 159 -2.54 0.13 -14.90
C TYR A 159 -3.27 -1.13 -15.36
N VAL A 160 -4.37 -1.49 -14.69
CA VAL A 160 -5.32 -2.55 -15.09
C VAL A 160 -6.74 -2.06 -14.81
N HIS A 161 -7.69 -2.41 -15.69
CA HIS A 161 -9.12 -2.16 -15.51
C HIS A 161 -9.85 -3.50 -15.48
N THR A 162 -10.56 -3.82 -14.39
CA THR A 162 -11.40 -5.02 -14.28
C THR A 162 -12.87 -4.66 -14.03
N LYS A 163 -13.78 -5.50 -14.54
CA LYS A 163 -15.22 -5.43 -14.25
C LYS A 163 -15.71 -6.81 -13.82
N GLU A 164 -16.22 -6.90 -12.60
CA GLU A 164 -16.38 -8.17 -11.87
C GLU A 164 -17.70 -8.20 -11.11
N VAL A 165 -18.23 -9.40 -10.86
CA VAL A 165 -19.46 -9.59 -10.08
C VAL A 165 -19.18 -10.55 -8.93
N ASP A 166 -19.29 -10.03 -7.70
CA ASP A 166 -19.24 -10.81 -6.48
C ASP A 166 -20.66 -11.26 -6.10
N HIS A 167 -20.92 -12.56 -6.13
CA HIS A 167 -22.12 -13.18 -5.56
C HIS A 167 -21.85 -13.65 -4.13
N TYR A 168 -22.78 -13.37 -3.21
CA TYR A 168 -22.62 -13.70 -1.79
C TYR A 168 -23.67 -14.71 -1.33
N TYR A 169 -23.18 -15.85 -0.83
CA TYR A 169 -23.98 -16.97 -0.36
C TYR A 169 -23.78 -17.16 1.14
N GLN A 170 -24.80 -17.72 1.81
CA GLN A 170 -24.76 -18.05 3.23
C GLN A 170 -24.92 -19.56 3.40
N GLN A 171 -23.91 -20.24 3.94
CA GLN A 171 -23.90 -21.68 4.18
C GLN A 171 -23.62 -21.94 5.66
N GLY A 172 -24.68 -22.21 6.44
CA GLY A 172 -24.62 -22.19 7.90
C GLY A 172 -24.18 -20.81 8.39
N SER A 173 -23.11 -20.75 9.19
CA SER A 173 -22.50 -19.50 9.64
C SER A 173 -21.54 -18.86 8.62
N GLN A 174 -21.13 -19.57 7.57
CA GLN A 174 -20.12 -19.07 6.61
C GLN A 174 -20.74 -18.23 5.49
N LYS A 175 -20.06 -17.12 5.15
CA LYS A 175 -20.40 -16.22 4.06
C LYS A 175 -19.40 -16.39 2.92
N ILE A 176 -19.83 -17.06 1.85
CA ILE A 176 -18.99 -17.41 0.70
C ILE A 176 -19.14 -16.31 -0.38
N ARG A 177 -18.01 -15.80 -0.88
CA ARG A 177 -17.90 -14.97 -2.08
C ARG A 177 -17.61 -15.88 -3.27
N VAL A 178 -18.37 -15.72 -4.35
CA VAL A 178 -18.04 -16.23 -5.69
C VAL A 178 -17.81 -15.02 -6.58
N SER A 179 -16.58 -14.81 -7.04
CA SER A 179 -16.22 -13.68 -7.90
C SER A 179 -16.07 -14.15 -9.34
N ALA A 180 -16.80 -13.51 -10.25
CA ALA A 180 -16.82 -13.83 -11.68
C ALA A 180 -16.51 -12.62 -12.56
N ASP A 181 -16.02 -12.85 -13.77
CA ASP A 181 -15.87 -11.80 -14.78
C ASP A 181 -17.24 -11.31 -15.27
N GLN A 182 -17.45 -9.99 -15.33
CA GLN A 182 -18.74 -9.42 -15.72
C GLN A 182 -19.08 -9.67 -17.21
N LYS A 183 -18.08 -9.87 -18.09
CA LYS A 183 -18.32 -10.07 -19.53
C LYS A 183 -18.45 -11.54 -19.91
N SER A 184 -17.62 -12.43 -19.36
CA SER A 184 -17.64 -13.86 -19.72
C SER A 184 -18.44 -14.75 -18.75
N GLY A 185 -18.80 -14.26 -17.57
CA GLY A 185 -19.41 -15.07 -16.50
C GLY A 185 -18.46 -16.15 -15.93
N GLN A 186 -17.18 -16.16 -16.34
CA GLN A 186 -16.18 -17.09 -15.83
C GLN A 186 -15.90 -16.80 -14.35
N VAL A 187 -16.14 -17.77 -13.48
CA VAL A 187 -15.72 -17.72 -12.08
C VAL A 187 -14.20 -17.64 -12.01
N LYS A 188 -13.69 -16.58 -11.39
CA LYS A 188 -12.27 -16.38 -11.11
C LYS A 188 -11.88 -16.98 -9.77
N GLU A 189 -12.78 -16.89 -8.79
CA GLU A 189 -12.47 -17.22 -7.40
C GLU A 189 -13.73 -17.66 -6.62
N VAL A 190 -13.53 -18.53 -5.63
CA VAL A 190 -14.52 -18.84 -4.58
C VAL A 190 -13.81 -18.87 -3.22
N LEU A 191 -14.25 -18.04 -2.27
CA LEU A 191 -13.60 -17.95 -0.96
C LEU A 191 -14.53 -17.49 0.19
N THR A 192 -14.03 -17.64 1.40
CA THR A 192 -14.55 -17.01 2.63
C THR A 192 -13.49 -16.03 3.16
N LYS A 193 -13.83 -14.73 3.26
CA LYS A 193 -12.93 -13.70 3.80
C LYS A 193 -13.10 -13.59 5.32
N GLN A 194 -12.09 -14.02 6.07
CA GLN A 194 -12.01 -13.93 7.53
C GLN A 194 -11.25 -12.65 7.92
N ARG A 195 -11.95 -11.63 8.43
CA ARG A 195 -11.30 -10.46 9.04
C ARG A 195 -10.55 -10.89 10.31
N ILE A 196 -9.29 -10.46 10.44
CA ILE A 196 -8.43 -10.75 11.59
C ILE A 196 -8.38 -9.56 12.54
N ALA A 197 -8.07 -8.37 12.01
CA ALA A 197 -7.99 -7.15 12.79
C ALA A 197 -8.23 -5.91 11.93
N ASP A 198 -8.56 -4.81 12.59
CA ASP A 198 -8.72 -3.47 12.03
C ASP A 198 -7.98 -2.44 12.91
N LEU A 199 -7.49 -1.37 12.30
CA LEU A 199 -6.86 -0.23 12.96
C LEU A 199 -7.24 1.07 12.25
N GLU A 200 -7.96 1.96 12.93
CA GLU A 200 -8.30 3.27 12.41
C GLU A 200 -7.23 4.33 12.73
N VAL A 201 -6.96 5.21 11.76
CA VAL A 201 -6.04 6.34 11.89
C VAL A 201 -6.77 7.61 11.49
N HIS A 202 -6.91 8.52 12.45
CA HIS A 202 -7.52 9.82 12.27
C HIS A 202 -6.53 10.83 11.68
N LEU A 203 -6.98 11.59 10.69
CA LEU A 203 -6.21 12.63 10.02
C LEU A 203 -6.93 13.99 10.11
N PRO A 204 -6.81 14.73 11.24
CA PRO A 204 -7.51 16.01 11.42
C PRO A 204 -7.14 17.06 10.36
N ASN A 205 -5.90 17.01 9.85
CA ASN A 205 -5.38 17.93 8.83
C ASN A 205 -5.55 17.42 7.38
N SER A 206 -6.51 16.54 7.11
CA SER A 206 -6.81 16.04 5.75
C SER A 206 -8.29 15.68 5.62
N HIS A 207 -8.81 15.61 4.38
CA HIS A 207 -10.25 15.46 4.14
C HIS A 207 -10.78 14.01 4.31
N LEU A 208 -9.90 13.01 4.39
CA LEU A 208 -10.24 11.61 4.62
C LEU A 208 -9.38 11.05 5.76
N ASP A 209 -9.96 10.18 6.58
CA ASP A 209 -9.24 9.27 7.47
C ASP A 209 -8.84 8.00 6.69
N PHE A 210 -8.16 7.06 7.36
CA PHE A 210 -8.01 5.70 6.82
C PHE A 210 -8.14 4.60 7.88
N ARG A 211 -8.52 3.40 7.42
CA ARG A 211 -8.53 2.16 8.20
C ARG A 211 -7.58 1.17 7.55
N ILE A 212 -6.66 0.61 8.33
CA ILE A 212 -5.86 -0.56 7.95
C ILE A 212 -6.62 -1.80 8.41
N SER A 213 -6.86 -2.73 7.50
CA SER A 213 -7.53 -3.99 7.73
C SER A 213 -6.60 -5.16 7.38
N ILE A 214 -6.66 -6.22 8.17
CA ILE A 214 -5.91 -7.47 7.94
C ILE A 214 -6.91 -8.62 7.84
N SER A 215 -6.89 -9.35 6.73
CA SER A 215 -7.81 -10.46 6.46
C SER A 215 -7.08 -11.72 6.02
N LEU A 216 -7.69 -12.88 6.24
CA LEU A 216 -7.36 -14.12 5.53
C LEU A 216 -8.44 -14.40 4.50
N GLU A 217 -8.03 -14.53 3.25
CA GLU A 217 -8.86 -14.90 2.12
C GLU A 217 -8.69 -16.41 1.86
N ILE A 218 -9.67 -17.20 2.31
CA ILE A 218 -9.57 -18.66 2.44
C ILE A 218 -10.39 -19.32 1.32
N PRO A 219 -9.79 -20.09 0.40
CA PRO A 219 -10.51 -20.79 -0.65
C PRO A 219 -11.66 -21.64 -0.10
N ALA A 220 -12.82 -21.55 -0.73
CA ALA A 220 -14.04 -22.23 -0.32
C ALA A 220 -14.59 -23.11 -1.44
N GLN A 221 -15.39 -24.12 -1.08
CA GLN A 221 -16.10 -24.92 -2.07
C GLN A 221 -17.17 -24.07 -2.76
N ARG A 222 -17.38 -24.30 -4.06
CA ARG A 222 -18.46 -23.63 -4.80
C ARG A 222 -19.82 -24.03 -4.21
N PRO A 223 -20.71 -23.07 -3.89
CA PRO A 223 -22.06 -23.38 -3.43
C PRO A 223 -22.81 -24.29 -4.41
N PRO A 224 -23.71 -25.17 -3.92
CA PRO A 224 -24.63 -25.96 -4.75
C PRO A 224 -25.36 -25.11 -5.82
N LYS A 225 -25.67 -25.70 -6.98
CA LYS A 225 -26.22 -24.97 -8.15
C LYS A 225 -27.57 -24.30 -7.89
N ASP A 226 -28.32 -24.85 -6.95
CA ASP A 226 -29.62 -24.43 -6.41
C ASP A 226 -29.51 -23.38 -5.29
N SER A 227 -28.29 -23.05 -4.83
CA SER A 227 -28.09 -22.03 -3.80
C SER A 227 -28.42 -20.63 -4.33
N HIS A 228 -29.32 -19.92 -3.66
CA HIS A 228 -29.64 -18.53 -3.98
C HIS A 228 -28.62 -17.56 -3.36
N SER A 229 -28.09 -16.66 -4.20
CA SER A 229 -27.25 -15.53 -3.75
C SER A 229 -28.11 -14.58 -2.91
N LYS A 230 -27.65 -14.20 -1.71
CA LYS A 230 -28.37 -13.29 -0.80
C LYS A 230 -28.34 -11.83 -1.24
N PHE A 231 -27.27 -11.47 -1.95
CA PHE A 231 -27.08 -10.21 -2.66
C PHE A 231 -25.93 -10.42 -3.67
N ARG A 232 -25.71 -9.46 -4.57
CA ARG A 232 -24.52 -9.39 -5.41
C ARG A 232 -23.93 -7.99 -5.42
N ARG A 233 -22.65 -7.87 -5.76
CA ARG A 233 -21.98 -6.57 -5.99
C ARG A 233 -21.30 -6.58 -7.36
N GLN A 234 -21.71 -5.69 -8.24
CA GLN A 234 -20.94 -5.37 -9.45
C GLN A 234 -19.82 -4.41 -9.04
N LYS A 235 -18.61 -4.66 -9.53
CA LYS A 235 -17.40 -3.88 -9.25
C LYS A 235 -16.80 -3.39 -10.55
N ASP A 236 -16.58 -2.09 -10.66
CA ASP A 236 -15.85 -1.43 -11.74
C ASP A 236 -14.56 -0.87 -11.13
N ARG A 237 -13.40 -1.47 -11.46
CA ARG A 237 -12.16 -1.29 -10.69
C ARG A 237 -10.99 -0.84 -11.57
N LEU A 238 -10.35 0.23 -11.14
CA LEU A 238 -9.19 0.85 -11.76
C LEU A 238 -7.97 0.62 -10.84
N SER A 239 -7.10 -0.30 -11.21
CA SER A 239 -5.99 -0.78 -10.41
C SER A 239 -4.65 -0.20 -10.86
N TYR A 240 -3.89 0.34 -9.90
CA TYR A 240 -2.60 1.00 -10.13
C TYR A 240 -1.50 0.34 -9.27
N SER A 241 -0.63 -0.48 -9.87
CA SER A 241 0.44 -1.19 -9.14
C SER A 241 1.79 -0.52 -9.30
N HIS A 242 2.51 -0.32 -8.18
CA HIS A 242 3.90 0.15 -8.14
C HIS A 242 4.68 -0.61 -7.07
N GLU A 243 5.77 -1.27 -7.46
CA GLU A 243 6.63 -2.07 -6.58
C GLU A 243 5.82 -3.09 -5.75
N ALA A 244 5.79 -2.98 -4.42
CA ALA A 244 5.04 -3.90 -3.55
C ALA A 244 3.55 -3.55 -3.38
N PHE A 245 3.08 -2.43 -3.93
CA PHE A 245 1.78 -1.83 -3.61
C PHE A 245 0.83 -1.75 -4.80
N ARG A 246 -0.46 -1.97 -4.55
CA ARG A 246 -1.54 -1.66 -5.51
C ARG A 246 -2.47 -0.62 -4.88
N VAL A 247 -2.93 0.32 -5.70
CA VAL A 247 -4.00 1.27 -5.36
C VAL A 247 -5.19 0.92 -6.24
N ASP A 248 -6.28 0.48 -5.62
CA ASP A 248 -7.53 0.11 -6.29
C ASP A 248 -8.58 1.21 -6.08
N LEU A 249 -9.08 1.75 -7.19
CA LEU A 249 -10.24 2.63 -7.24
C LEU A 249 -11.44 1.79 -7.68
N THR A 250 -12.37 1.52 -6.76
CA THR A 250 -13.51 0.63 -7.03
C THR A 250 -14.81 1.42 -6.93
N GLN A 251 -15.62 1.44 -7.99
CA GLN A 251 -17.05 1.73 -7.88
C GLN A 251 -17.78 0.41 -7.65
N VAL A 252 -18.64 0.36 -6.63
CA VAL A 252 -19.40 -0.83 -6.25
C VAL A 252 -20.89 -0.53 -6.39
N ARG A 253 -21.64 -1.37 -7.10
CA ARG A 253 -23.11 -1.31 -7.16
C ARG A 253 -23.67 -2.58 -6.56
N GLN A 254 -24.44 -2.46 -5.48
CA GLN A 254 -25.00 -3.60 -4.75
C GLN A 254 -26.45 -3.85 -5.12
N TYR A 255 -26.78 -5.11 -5.39
CA TYR A 255 -28.13 -5.57 -5.72
C TYR A 255 -28.59 -6.61 -4.70
N ASN A 256 -29.85 -6.57 -4.30
CA ASN A 256 -30.46 -7.59 -3.42
C ASN A 256 -30.69 -8.93 -4.14
N ASP A 257 -31.32 -9.88 -3.46
CA ASP A 257 -31.74 -11.18 -3.97
C ASP A 257 -32.83 -11.12 -5.06
N ARG A 258 -33.45 -9.95 -5.26
CA ARG A 258 -34.45 -9.65 -6.30
C ARG A 258 -33.88 -8.79 -7.43
N ASP A 259 -32.56 -8.73 -7.55
CA ASP A 259 -31.83 -7.96 -8.58
C ASP A 259 -32.06 -6.43 -8.56
N MET A 260 -32.70 -5.88 -7.53
CA MET A 260 -32.88 -4.44 -7.35
C MET A 260 -31.61 -3.81 -6.79
N GLU A 261 -31.19 -2.66 -7.35
CA GLU A 261 -30.09 -1.86 -6.80
C GLU A 261 -30.48 -1.26 -5.44
N ILE A 262 -29.60 -1.37 -4.46
CA ILE A 262 -29.85 -0.93 -3.07
C ILE A 262 -28.77 -0.01 -2.49
N ASP A 263 -27.59 0.03 -3.09
CA ASP A 263 -26.45 0.84 -2.62
C ASP A 263 -25.41 1.04 -3.75
N VAL A 264 -24.71 2.18 -3.73
CA VAL A 264 -23.61 2.51 -4.63
C VAL A 264 -22.49 3.21 -3.84
N SER A 265 -21.34 2.55 -3.71
CA SER A 265 -20.16 3.11 -3.06
C SER A 265 -19.03 3.41 -4.06
N HIS A 266 -18.17 4.35 -3.69
CA HIS A 266 -16.90 4.62 -4.34
C HIS A 266 -15.80 4.46 -3.28
N GLU A 267 -14.85 3.58 -3.54
CA GLU A 267 -13.86 3.11 -2.57
C GLU A 267 -12.45 3.32 -3.14
N VAL A 268 -11.51 3.73 -2.28
CA VAL A 268 -10.07 3.78 -2.60
C VAL A 268 -9.31 2.95 -1.57
N GLU A 269 -8.56 1.98 -2.08
CA GLU A 269 -7.89 0.94 -1.32
C GLU A 269 -6.39 0.98 -1.70
N VAL A 270 -5.49 0.90 -0.72
CA VAL A 270 -4.06 0.64 -0.93
C VAL A 270 -3.75 -0.71 -0.31
N GLU A 271 -3.09 -1.62 -1.01
CA GLU A 271 -2.79 -2.97 -0.50
C GLU A 271 -1.36 -3.41 -0.78
N PHE A 272 -0.90 -4.41 -0.04
CA PHE A 272 0.31 -5.15 -0.36
C PHE A 272 0.02 -6.22 -1.41
N ILE A 273 0.62 -6.12 -2.60
CA ILE A 273 0.47 -7.10 -3.70
C ILE A 273 0.92 -8.50 -3.26
N ARG A 274 1.91 -8.57 -2.36
CA ARG A 274 2.39 -9.80 -1.73
C ARG A 274 2.58 -9.60 -0.23
N ALA A 275 1.49 -9.53 0.53
CA ALA A 275 1.54 -9.39 1.99
C ALA A 275 2.35 -10.50 2.70
N THR A 276 2.61 -11.63 2.02
CA THR A 276 3.53 -12.68 2.46
C THR A 276 5.00 -12.22 2.59
N GLU A 277 5.42 -11.14 1.92
CA GLU A 277 6.75 -10.54 2.12
C GLU A 277 6.93 -10.06 3.57
N LEU A 278 5.89 -9.51 4.19
CA LEU A 278 5.92 -9.12 5.61
C LEU A 278 6.04 -10.32 6.56
N LEU A 279 5.67 -11.54 6.13
CA LEU A 279 5.96 -12.77 6.90
C LEU A 279 7.45 -13.12 6.84
N VAL A 280 8.11 -12.90 5.70
CA VAL A 280 9.56 -13.10 5.53
C VAL A 280 10.36 -12.06 6.32
N GLU A 281 9.99 -10.78 6.24
CA GLU A 281 10.61 -9.73 7.06
C GLU A 281 10.33 -9.93 8.56
N LYS A 282 9.17 -10.50 8.92
CA LYS A 282 8.87 -10.94 10.28
C LYS A 282 9.81 -12.04 10.76
N GLU A 283 10.02 -13.08 9.97
CA GLU A 283 10.93 -14.18 10.32
C GLU A 283 12.38 -13.68 10.50
N LYS A 284 12.87 -12.82 9.59
CA LYS A 284 14.19 -12.17 9.72
C LYS A 284 14.32 -11.41 11.04
N ARG A 285 13.35 -10.54 11.38
CA ARG A 285 13.36 -9.76 12.63
C ARG A 285 13.24 -10.64 13.88
N GLN A 286 12.52 -11.77 13.82
CA GLN A 286 12.52 -12.77 14.91
C GLN A 286 13.89 -13.43 15.10
N LYS A 287 14.63 -13.65 14.00
CA LYS A 287 16.02 -14.17 13.99
C LYS A 287 17.07 -13.09 14.28
N GLN A 288 16.67 -11.87 14.67
CA GLN A 288 17.54 -10.69 14.88
C GLN A 288 18.37 -10.29 13.63
N GLN A 289 17.89 -10.65 12.44
CA GLN A 289 18.52 -10.32 11.16
C GLN A 289 18.06 -8.95 10.64
N GLN A 290 18.88 -8.35 9.76
CA GLN A 290 18.46 -7.17 9.00
C GLN A 290 17.20 -7.50 8.19
N ASN A 291 16.22 -6.60 8.25
CA ASN A 291 14.89 -6.76 7.69
C ASN A 291 14.34 -5.37 7.35
N ASN A 292 13.43 -5.32 6.39
CA ASN A 292 12.86 -4.08 5.85
C ASN A 292 11.41 -3.87 6.33
N PHE A 293 11.01 -4.49 7.46
CA PHE A 293 9.61 -4.52 7.90
C PHE A 293 9.06 -3.11 8.13
N ALA A 294 9.83 -2.24 8.77
CA ALA A 294 9.45 -0.85 9.00
C ALA A 294 9.37 -0.04 7.70
N ASP A 295 10.29 -0.25 6.76
CA ASP A 295 10.30 0.45 5.46
C ASP A 295 9.05 0.12 4.63
N TYR A 296 8.66 -1.17 4.58
CA TYR A 296 7.42 -1.60 3.93
C TYR A 296 6.19 -0.92 4.55
N VAL A 297 6.16 -0.73 5.87
CA VAL A 297 5.05 -0.08 6.57
C VAL A 297 5.06 1.44 6.40
N ASP A 298 6.22 2.10 6.37
CA ASP A 298 6.29 3.54 6.10
C ASP A 298 5.91 3.87 4.66
N ILE A 299 6.38 3.11 3.65
CA ILE A 299 5.97 3.33 2.25
C ILE A 299 4.46 3.10 2.09
N PHE A 300 3.89 2.09 2.75
CA PHE A 300 2.43 1.86 2.80
C PHE A 300 1.67 3.05 3.38
N LEU A 301 2.10 3.54 4.55
CA LEU A 301 1.54 4.73 5.19
C LEU A 301 1.71 5.98 4.32
N ASN A 302 2.85 6.16 3.65
CA ASN A 302 3.11 7.31 2.80
C ASN A 302 2.21 7.32 1.55
N ASN A 303 1.85 6.17 0.99
CA ASN A 303 0.81 6.07 -0.05
C ASN A 303 -0.55 6.52 0.48
N LEU A 304 -0.98 6.02 1.64
CA LEU A 304 -2.26 6.39 2.30
C LEU A 304 -2.31 7.89 2.65
N ARG A 305 -1.25 8.42 3.28
CA ARG A 305 -1.06 9.83 3.63
C ARG A 305 -1.09 10.73 2.39
N TYR A 306 -0.41 10.34 1.30
CA TYR A 306 -0.38 11.14 0.08
C TYR A 306 -1.76 11.19 -0.58
N LEU A 307 -2.48 10.06 -0.64
CA LEU A 307 -3.85 10.02 -1.14
C LEU A 307 -4.78 10.87 -0.27
N SER A 308 -4.77 10.73 1.06
CA SER A 308 -5.64 11.53 1.94
C SER A 308 -5.35 13.04 1.84
N ARG A 309 -4.07 13.45 1.77
CA ARG A 309 -3.66 14.85 1.53
C ARG A 309 -3.96 15.35 0.11
N LYS A 310 -4.34 14.48 -0.82
CA LYS A 310 -4.82 14.80 -2.17
C LYS A 310 -6.32 14.61 -2.35
N ALA A 311 -7.04 14.16 -1.33
CA ALA A 311 -8.49 14.17 -1.34
C ALA A 311 -8.98 15.63 -1.47
N ILE A 312 -9.98 15.86 -2.31
CA ILE A 312 -10.77 17.10 -2.27
C ILE A 312 -11.77 17.03 -1.11
N PRO A 313 -12.31 18.17 -0.63
CA PRO A 313 -13.38 18.17 0.36
C PRO A 313 -14.57 17.28 -0.06
N HIS A 314 -15.29 16.75 0.92
CA HIS A 314 -16.49 15.94 0.66
C HIS A 314 -17.61 16.80 0.02
N ASN A 315 -17.64 18.10 0.34
CA ASN A 315 -18.59 19.09 -0.18
C ASN A 315 -18.19 19.57 -1.59
N VAL A 316 -18.49 18.79 -2.64
CA VAL A 316 -18.35 19.22 -4.05
C VAL A 316 -19.52 18.68 -4.90
N GLY A 317 -20.52 19.53 -5.14
CA GLY A 317 -21.67 19.25 -6.02
C GLY A 317 -22.92 18.87 -5.25
#